data_AF-A0A2P5NFW5-F1
#
_entry.id   AF-A0A2P5NFW5-F1
#
_cell.length_a   1.000
_cell.length_b   1.000
_cell.length_c   1.000
_cell.angle_alpha   90.00
_cell.angle_beta   90.00
_cell.angle_gamma   90.00
#
_symmetry.space_group_name_H-M   'P 1'
#
loop_
_entity.id
_entity.type
_entity.pdbx_description
1 polymer ?
#
loop_
_entity_poly.entity_id
_entity_poly.type
_entity_poly.pdbx_seq_one_letter_code
_entity_poly.pdbx_strand_id
1 'polypeptide(L)'
;MLIDSLSYLLAYTNVITWYQMLAIALLVVASVYFVTPEPPDYWGERQPPTLYFYLQWSWLGYLRLKDAFWPFFILFNATLLYIDYRIEDDSFTIASWVTMHIIMAMPLIYWTGAVWRCSRQCASKRWVVAARSLTVAAYIDYALRWVIYHDFPNILFNCQQLINHWGDCV
;
A
#
# COMPACT_ATOMS: atom_id res chain seq x y z
N MET A 1 -6.99 -0.99 0.95
CA MET A 1 -6.07 -0.81 -0.19
C MET A 1 -6.88 -0.70 -1.45
N LEU A 2 -6.72 0.40 -2.20
CA LEU A 2 -7.49 0.72 -3.42
C LEU A 2 -9.02 0.66 -3.26
N ILE A 3 -9.58 0.57 -2.06
CA ILE A 3 -11.03 0.54 -1.89
C ILE A 3 -11.52 1.99 -1.80
N ASP A 4 -10.97 2.75 -0.85
CA ASP A 4 -11.46 4.11 -0.60
C ASP A 4 -10.97 5.09 -1.68
N SER A 5 -9.66 5.19 -1.89
CA SER A 5 -9.04 6.08 -2.90
C SER A 5 -9.61 5.89 -4.32
N LEU A 6 -9.83 4.63 -4.71
CA LEU A 6 -10.34 4.27 -6.02
C LEU A 6 -11.83 4.59 -6.15
N SER A 7 -12.60 4.32 -5.10
CA SER A 7 -14.02 4.64 -5.06
C SER A 7 -14.22 6.15 -5.12
N TYR A 8 -13.42 6.92 -4.38
CA TYR A 8 -13.44 8.38 -4.46
C TYR A 8 -13.12 8.88 -5.87
N LEU A 9 -12.06 8.34 -6.49
CA LEU A 9 -11.66 8.79 -7.83
C LEU A 9 -12.69 8.43 -8.90
N LEU A 10 -13.28 7.24 -8.87
CA LEU A 10 -14.31 6.82 -9.82
C LEU A 10 -15.67 7.50 -9.59
N ALA A 11 -16.00 7.85 -8.34
CA ALA A 11 -17.28 8.48 -8.01
C ALA A 11 -17.28 9.98 -8.31
N TYR A 12 -16.15 10.66 -8.10
CA TYR A 12 -16.08 12.12 -8.11
C TYR A 12 -15.22 12.69 -9.24
N THR A 13 -14.52 11.85 -10.03
CA THR A 13 -13.69 12.32 -11.15
C THR A 13 -13.97 11.56 -12.44
N ASN A 14 -13.70 12.22 -13.57
CA ASN A 14 -13.74 11.62 -14.91
C ASN A 14 -12.32 11.32 -15.45
N VAL A 15 -11.30 11.31 -14.58
CA VAL A 15 -9.89 11.19 -14.99
C VAL A 15 -9.63 9.84 -15.65
N ILE A 16 -10.25 8.77 -15.15
CA ILE A 16 -10.08 7.42 -15.68
C ILE A 16 -11.39 6.66 -15.58
N THR A 17 -11.71 5.86 -16.60
CA THR A 17 -12.88 5.00 -16.59
C THR A 17 -12.57 3.66 -15.91
N TRP A 18 -13.61 2.98 -15.39
CA TRP A 18 -13.44 1.71 -14.68
C TRP A 18 -12.77 0.62 -15.55
N TYR A 19 -13.03 0.59 -16.87
CA TYR A 19 -12.45 -0.41 -17.77
C TYR A 19 -10.97 -0.12 -18.09
N GLN A 20 -10.58 1.17 -18.21
CA GLN A 20 -9.17 1.56 -18.36
C GLN A 20 -8.37 1.16 -17.12
N MET A 21 -8.95 1.40 -15.94
CA MET A 21 -8.36 1.02 -14.67
C MET A 21 -8.21 -0.51 -14.54
N LEU A 22 -9.24 -1.28 -14.93
CA LEU A 22 -9.16 -2.74 -14.98
C LEU A 22 -8.04 -3.20 -15.92
N ALA A 23 -7.91 -2.58 -17.10
CA ALA A 23 -6.85 -2.90 -18.04
C ALA A 23 -5.44 -2.61 -17.45
N ILE A 24 -5.27 -1.48 -16.76
CA ILE A 24 -4.02 -1.15 -16.06
C ILE A 24 -3.73 -2.18 -14.95
N ALA A 25 -4.73 -2.54 -14.14
CA ALA A 25 -4.56 -3.53 -13.08
C ALA A 25 -4.13 -4.90 -13.63
N LEU A 26 -4.77 -5.35 -14.71
CA LEU A 26 -4.38 -6.58 -15.40
C LEU A 26 -2.97 -6.50 -15.97
N LEU A 27 -2.58 -5.37 -16.56
CA LEU A 27 -1.24 -5.15 -17.10
C LEU A 27 -0.18 -5.20 -15.99
N VAL A 28 -0.45 -4.57 -14.84
CA VAL A 28 0.45 -4.62 -13.67
C VAL A 28 0.60 -6.06 -13.16
N VAL A 29 -0.51 -6.78 -12.96
CA VAL A 29 -0.48 -8.17 -12.49
C VAL A 29 0.24 -9.08 -13.48
N ALA A 30 -0.03 -8.93 -14.78
CA ALA A 30 0.65 -9.69 -15.83
C ALA A 30 2.15 -9.39 -15.85
N SER A 31 2.55 -8.12 -15.74
CA SER A 31 3.97 -7.72 -15.69
C SER A 31 4.68 -8.34 -14.48
N VAL A 32 4.05 -8.28 -13.30
CA VAL A 32 4.60 -8.92 -12.09
C VAL A 32 4.68 -10.44 -12.26
N TYR A 33 3.70 -11.07 -12.91
CA TYR A 33 3.70 -12.51 -13.18
C TYR A 33 4.88 -12.94 -14.05
N PHE A 34 5.14 -12.21 -15.15
CA PHE A 34 6.24 -12.52 -16.07
C PHE A 34 7.62 -12.26 -15.46
N VAL A 35 7.76 -11.21 -14.65
CA VAL A 35 9.04 -10.87 -13.98
C VAL A 35 9.32 -11.80 -12.78
N THR A 36 8.29 -12.46 -12.23
CA THR A 36 8.46 -13.32 -11.05
C THR A 36 9.01 -14.69 -11.44
N PRO A 37 10.22 -15.06 -10.95
CA PRO A 37 10.78 -16.39 -11.21
C PRO A 37 10.02 -17.47 -10.44
N GLU A 38 10.19 -18.72 -10.86
CA GLU A 38 9.69 -19.87 -10.11
C GLU A 38 10.42 -20.02 -8.78
N PRO A 39 9.70 -20.34 -7.68
CA PRO A 39 10.35 -20.58 -6.41
C PRO A 39 11.14 -21.89 -6.45
N PRO A 40 12.23 -22.02 -5.66
CA PRO A 40 13.00 -23.25 -5.58
C PRO A 40 12.19 -24.38 -4.93
N ASP A 41 12.39 -25.62 -5.40
CA ASP A 41 11.71 -26.82 -4.89
C ASP A 41 12.01 -27.10 -3.41
N TYR A 42 13.23 -26.75 -2.98
CA TYR A 42 13.68 -26.84 -1.60
C TYR A 42 13.99 -25.44 -1.07
N TRP A 43 13.39 -25.13 0.08
CA TRP A 43 13.71 -23.93 0.84
C TRP A 43 13.74 -24.26 2.34
N GLY A 44 14.71 -23.66 3.03
CA GLY A 44 14.91 -23.88 4.47
C GLY A 44 14.11 -22.86 5.27
N GLU A 45 13.09 -23.31 6.00
CA GLU A 45 12.40 -22.48 6.97
C GLU A 45 13.35 -22.14 8.13
N ARG A 46 13.51 -20.84 8.39
CA ARG A 46 14.20 -20.37 9.60
C ARG A 46 13.20 -19.59 10.45
N GLN A 47 13.01 -20.02 11.68
CA GLN A 47 12.19 -19.30 12.65
C GLN A 47 13.05 -18.34 13.45
N PRO A 48 12.60 -17.09 13.64
CA PRO A 48 13.36 -16.12 14.42
C PRO A 48 13.40 -16.58 15.88
N PRO A 49 14.56 -16.52 16.55
CA PRO A 49 14.68 -16.98 17.94
C PRO A 49 13.89 -16.09 18.91
N THR A 50 13.68 -14.82 18.57
CA THR A 50 12.87 -13.86 19.34
C THR A 50 12.17 -12.86 18.41
N LEU A 51 11.13 -12.19 18.92
CA LEU A 51 10.40 -11.13 18.19
C LEU A 51 11.31 -9.98 17.77
N TYR A 52 12.35 -9.68 18.56
CA TYR A 52 13.31 -8.61 18.25
C TYR A 52 14.00 -8.82 16.88
N PHE A 53 14.32 -10.07 16.55
CA PHE A 53 14.96 -10.40 15.27
C PHE A 53 13.98 -10.49 14.09
N TYR A 54 12.67 -10.38 14.33
CA TYR A 54 11.65 -10.53 13.28
C TYR A 54 11.88 -9.56 12.12
N LEU A 55 12.06 -8.25 12.41
CA LEU A 55 12.29 -7.22 11.40
C LEU A 55 13.60 -7.45 10.62
N GLN A 56 14.65 -7.88 11.29
CA GLN A 56 15.90 -8.16 10.59
C GLN A 56 15.75 -9.38 9.68
N TRP A 57 15.07 -10.43 10.13
CA TRP A 57 14.95 -11.69 9.40
C TRP A 57 13.97 -11.61 8.22
N SER A 58 12.87 -10.86 8.36
CA SER A 58 11.99 -10.55 7.23
C SER A 58 12.72 -9.74 6.17
N TRP A 59 13.53 -8.75 6.58
CA TRP A 59 14.34 -7.97 5.64
C TRP A 59 15.41 -8.82 4.95
N LEU A 60 16.02 -9.78 5.65
CA LEU A 60 17.04 -10.66 5.07
C LEU A 60 16.47 -11.77 4.18
N GLY A 61 15.15 -11.97 4.14
CA GLY A 61 14.53 -13.00 3.32
C GLY A 61 14.54 -14.41 3.93
N TYR A 62 14.66 -14.51 5.26
CA TYR A 62 14.72 -15.80 5.95
C TYR A 62 13.34 -16.33 6.38
N LEU A 63 12.33 -15.46 6.42
CA LEU A 63 10.97 -15.84 6.81
C LEU A 63 10.17 -16.34 5.61
N ARG A 64 9.10 -17.08 5.91
CA ARG A 64 8.09 -17.43 4.91
C ARG A 64 7.45 -16.17 4.35
N LEU A 65 7.11 -16.19 3.07
CA LEU A 65 6.46 -15.06 2.41
C LEU A 65 5.20 -14.60 3.16
N LYS A 66 4.35 -15.53 3.60
CA LYS A 66 3.11 -15.20 4.32
C LYS A 66 3.39 -14.44 5.63
N ASP A 67 4.46 -14.79 6.34
CA ASP A 67 4.79 -14.24 7.65
C ASP A 67 5.43 -12.87 7.52
N ALA A 68 6.13 -12.61 6.42
CA ALA A 68 6.62 -11.27 6.06
C ALA A 68 5.56 -10.38 5.39
N PHE A 69 4.53 -10.98 4.77
CA PHE A 69 3.51 -10.25 4.03
C PHE A 69 2.38 -9.73 4.94
N TRP A 70 1.71 -10.64 5.65
CA TRP A 70 0.44 -10.34 6.33
C TRP A 70 0.53 -9.26 7.42
N PRO A 71 1.52 -9.28 8.33
CA PRO A 71 1.58 -8.29 9.41
C PRO A 71 1.69 -6.87 8.88
N PHE A 72 2.54 -6.66 7.88
CA PHE A 72 2.70 -5.35 7.23
C PHE A 72 1.48 -4.98 6.40
N PHE A 73 0.91 -5.92 5.64
CA PHE A 73 -0.31 -5.68 4.88
C PHE A 73 -1.44 -5.18 5.78
N ILE A 74 -1.69 -5.87 6.90
CA ILE A 74 -2.75 -5.51 7.85
C ILE A 74 -2.45 -4.16 8.50
N LEU A 75 -1.24 -3.99 9.04
CA LEU A 75 -0.85 -2.76 9.72
C LEU A 75 -0.97 -1.54 8.78
N PHE A 76 -0.43 -1.65 7.58
CA PHE A 76 -0.45 -0.59 6.59
C PHE A 76 -1.87 -0.19 6.20
N ASN A 77 -2.73 -1.16 5.90
CA ASN A 77 -4.12 -0.90 5.55
C ASN A 77 -4.92 -0.34 6.73
N ALA A 78 -4.72 -0.89 7.93
CA ALA A 78 -5.39 -0.40 9.13
C ALA A 78 -4.99 1.05 9.45
N THR A 79 -3.72 1.40 9.30
CA THR A 79 -3.27 2.78 9.49
C THR A 79 -3.87 3.72 8.44
N LEU A 80 -3.91 3.34 7.16
CA LEU A 80 -4.51 4.16 6.11
C LEU A 80 -6.02 4.39 6.34
N LEU A 81 -6.76 3.34 6.70
CA LEU A 81 -8.18 3.47 7.02
C LEU A 81 -8.39 4.36 8.25
N TYR A 82 -7.54 4.20 9.27
CA TYR A 82 -7.62 5.00 10.48
C TYR A 82 -7.39 6.49 10.20
N ILE A 83 -6.35 6.85 9.43
CA ILE A 83 -6.07 8.27 9.16
C ILE A 83 -7.14 8.94 8.30
N ASP A 84 -7.75 8.21 7.36
CA ASP A 84 -8.88 8.73 6.57
C ASP A 84 -10.10 8.95 7.46
N TYR A 85 -10.44 7.97 8.31
CA TYR A 85 -11.51 8.12 9.30
C TYR A 85 -11.30 9.33 10.23
N ARG A 86 -10.05 9.59 10.66
CA ARG A 86 -9.75 10.74 11.52
C ARG A 86 -9.90 12.09 10.82
N ILE A 87 -9.72 12.15 9.49
CA ILE A 87 -10.05 13.36 8.72
C ILE A 87 -11.56 13.56 8.69
N GLU A 88 -12.32 12.50 8.38
CA GLU A 88 -13.78 12.59 8.27
C GLU A 88 -14.42 13.02 9.60
N ASP A 89 -13.83 12.62 10.74
CA ASP A 89 -14.22 13.03 12.10
C ASP A 89 -13.69 14.43 12.51
N ASP A 90 -13.14 15.21 11.57
CA ASP A 90 -12.52 16.55 11.78
C ASP A 90 -11.44 16.60 12.87
N SER A 91 -10.92 15.44 13.23
CA SER A 91 -9.98 15.28 14.34
C SER A 91 -8.51 15.33 13.90
N PHE A 92 -8.26 15.23 12.59
CA PHE A 92 -6.96 15.38 11.94
C PHE A 92 -6.96 16.60 11.02
N THR A 93 -5.87 17.36 11.06
CA THR A 93 -5.60 18.40 10.06
C THR A 93 -4.99 17.80 8.80
N ILE A 94 -5.08 18.54 7.69
CA ILE A 94 -4.42 18.19 6.42
C ILE A 94 -2.92 17.93 6.62
N ALA A 95 -2.24 18.80 7.39
CA ALA A 95 -0.82 18.63 7.72
C ALA A 95 -0.53 17.32 8.47
N SER A 96 -1.38 16.93 9.42
CA SER A 96 -1.25 15.65 10.14
C SER A 96 -1.44 14.45 9.21
N TRP A 97 -2.40 14.51 8.29
CA TRP A 97 -2.61 13.45 7.30
C TRP A 97 -1.41 13.29 6.36
N VAL A 98 -0.87 14.39 5.85
CA VAL A 98 0.35 14.38 5.02
C VAL A 98 1.53 13.78 5.79
N THR A 99 1.71 14.20 7.05
CA THR A 99 2.78 13.69 7.92
C THR A 99 2.68 12.18 8.10
N MET A 100 1.48 11.66 8.35
CA MET A 100 1.26 10.21 8.48
C MET A 100 1.59 9.45 7.19
N HIS A 101 1.24 9.99 6.02
CA HIS A 101 1.61 9.38 4.74
C HIS A 101 3.12 9.34 4.53
N ILE A 102 3.83 10.42 4.89
CA ILE A 102 5.30 10.47 4.81
C ILE A 102 5.92 9.42 5.75
N ILE A 103 5.44 9.32 7.00
CA ILE A 103 5.92 8.32 7.97
C ILE A 103 5.72 6.90 7.43
N MET A 104 4.58 6.63 6.82
CA MET A 104 4.19 5.32 6.30
C MET A 104 4.87 4.94 4.97
N ALA A 105 5.51 5.89 4.28
CA ALA A 105 6.32 5.60 3.10
C ALA A 105 7.55 4.72 3.42
N MET A 106 8.18 4.91 4.58
CA MET A 106 9.34 4.10 4.97
C MET A 106 8.96 2.62 5.26
N PRO A 107 7.92 2.32 6.06
CA PRO A 107 7.37 0.96 6.17
C PRO A 107 6.99 0.33 4.83
N LEU A 108 6.46 1.09 3.88
CA LEU A 108 6.12 0.58 2.54
C LEU A 108 7.36 0.12 1.76
N ILE A 109 8.42 0.93 1.75
CA ILE A 109 9.71 0.57 1.13
C ILE A 109 10.30 -0.67 1.82
N TYR A 110 10.28 -0.67 3.14
CA TYR A 110 10.76 -1.80 3.92
C TYR A 110 9.98 -3.10 3.60
N TRP A 111 8.65 -3.02 3.59
CA TRP A 111 7.76 -4.14 3.31
C TRP A 111 7.98 -4.69 1.90
N THR A 112 8.20 -3.81 0.94
CA THR A 112 8.54 -4.17 -0.45
C THR A 112 9.84 -4.98 -0.49
N GLY A 113 10.91 -4.52 0.18
CA GLY A 113 12.16 -5.29 0.25
C GLY A 113 11.98 -6.66 0.90
N ALA A 114 11.21 -6.73 1.99
CA ALA A 114 10.91 -7.99 2.69
C ALA A 114 10.12 -8.97 1.80
N VAL A 115 9.06 -8.52 1.12
CA VAL A 115 8.26 -9.35 0.21
C VAL A 115 9.09 -9.85 -0.97
N TRP A 116 9.95 -9.01 -1.55
CA TRP A 116 10.79 -9.42 -2.69
C TRP A 116 11.86 -10.43 -2.31
N ARG A 117 12.43 -10.33 -1.10
CA ARG A 117 13.46 -11.27 -0.63
C ARG A 117 12.84 -12.58 -0.12
N CYS A 118 11.73 -12.49 0.62
CA CYS A 118 10.98 -13.66 1.11
C CYS A 118 10.20 -14.39 0.00
N SER A 119 10.14 -13.85 -1.22
CA SER A 119 9.44 -14.50 -2.34
C SER A 119 9.97 -15.89 -2.68
N ARG A 120 11.24 -16.15 -2.37
CA ARG A 120 11.87 -17.48 -2.56
C ARG A 120 11.42 -18.50 -1.51
N GLN A 121 10.91 -18.05 -0.38
CA GLN A 121 10.48 -18.87 0.76
C GLN A 121 8.98 -19.20 0.64
N CYS A 122 8.57 -19.74 -0.51
CA CYS A 122 7.18 -20.08 -0.78
C CYS A 122 7.10 -21.23 -1.80
N ALA A 123 6.16 -22.15 -1.61
CA ALA A 123 5.97 -23.28 -2.53
C ALA A 123 5.19 -22.91 -3.81
N SER A 124 4.52 -21.76 -3.87
CA SER A 124 3.61 -21.41 -4.97
C SER A 124 3.96 -20.09 -5.62
N LYS A 125 4.27 -20.12 -6.92
CA LYS A 125 4.47 -18.92 -7.75
C LYS A 125 3.26 -17.98 -7.70
N ARG A 126 2.03 -18.54 -7.70
CA ARG A 126 0.80 -17.73 -7.68
C ARG A 126 0.72 -16.86 -6.42
N TRP A 127 1.12 -17.41 -5.27
CA TRP A 127 1.13 -16.66 -4.01
C TRP A 127 2.20 -15.56 -4.01
N VAL A 128 3.36 -15.82 -4.58
CA VAL A 128 4.42 -14.81 -4.77
C VAL A 128 3.92 -13.65 -5.63
N VAL A 129 3.29 -13.96 -6.76
CA VAL A 129 2.74 -12.95 -7.66
C VAL A 129 1.65 -12.14 -6.97
N ALA A 130 0.72 -12.79 -6.26
CA ALA A 130 -0.32 -12.10 -5.51
C ALA A 130 0.27 -11.12 -4.48
N ALA A 131 1.23 -11.58 -3.67
CA ALA A 131 1.88 -10.74 -2.65
C ALA A 131 2.60 -9.53 -3.28
N ARG A 132 3.36 -9.74 -4.37
CA ARG A 132 4.07 -8.68 -5.09
C ARG A 132 3.12 -7.70 -5.76
N SER A 133 2.06 -8.19 -6.40
CA SER A 133 1.05 -7.34 -7.02
C SER A 133 0.33 -6.48 -5.99
N LEU A 134 0.03 -7.02 -4.80
CA LEU A 134 -0.54 -6.24 -3.70
C LEU A 134 0.42 -5.18 -3.18
N THR A 135 1.71 -5.48 -3.01
CA THR A 135 2.69 -4.44 -2.65
C THR A 135 2.80 -3.33 -3.70
N VAL A 136 2.75 -3.65 -5.00
CA VAL A 136 2.72 -2.63 -6.07
C VAL A 136 1.42 -1.83 -6.02
N ALA A 137 0.28 -2.49 -5.81
CA ALA A 137 -1.00 -1.84 -5.65
C ALA A 137 -1.02 -0.87 -4.46
N ALA A 138 -0.24 -1.13 -3.40
CA ALA A 138 -0.09 -0.21 -2.27
C ALA A 138 0.64 1.09 -2.66
N TYR A 139 1.64 1.02 -3.54
CA TYR A 139 2.26 2.21 -4.13
C TYR A 139 1.30 2.99 -5.02
N ILE A 140 0.51 2.29 -5.83
CA ILE A 140 -0.51 2.91 -6.68
C ILE A 140 -1.54 3.62 -5.80
N ASP A 141 -2.04 2.98 -4.75
CA ASP A 141 -2.96 3.58 -3.77
C ASP A 141 -2.37 4.85 -3.15
N TYR A 142 -1.10 4.81 -2.75
CA TYR A 142 -0.38 5.97 -2.26
C TYR A 142 -0.32 7.12 -3.27
N ALA A 143 0.04 6.80 -4.52
CA ALA A 143 0.13 7.79 -5.58
C ALA A 143 -1.24 8.42 -5.88
N LEU A 144 -2.31 7.60 -5.90
CA LEU A 144 -3.67 8.10 -6.10
C LEU A 144 -4.12 9.02 -4.97
N ARG A 145 -3.80 8.70 -3.72
CA ARG A 145 -4.08 9.57 -2.56
C ARG A 145 -3.37 10.92 -2.70
N TRP A 146 -2.13 10.92 -3.17
CA TRP A 146 -1.39 12.16 -3.46
C TRP A 146 -2.00 12.97 -4.60
N VAL A 147 -2.48 12.31 -5.66
CA VAL A 147 -3.21 12.97 -6.76
C VAL A 147 -4.50 13.60 -6.24
N ILE A 148 -5.30 12.87 -5.43
CA ILE A 148 -6.53 13.42 -4.85
C ILE A 148 -6.20 14.60 -3.93
N TYR A 149 -5.15 14.51 -3.11
CA TYR A 149 -4.70 15.61 -2.26
C TYR A 149 -4.36 16.89 -3.03
N HIS A 150 -3.69 16.78 -4.18
CA HIS A 150 -3.22 17.94 -4.93
C HIS A 150 -4.29 18.50 -5.88
N ASP A 151 -4.98 17.62 -6.61
CA ASP A 151 -5.86 18.03 -7.71
C ASP A 151 -7.34 18.06 -7.31
N PHE A 152 -7.74 17.32 -6.27
CA PHE A 152 -9.13 17.21 -5.83
C PHE A 152 -9.29 17.21 -4.30
N PRO A 153 -8.71 18.17 -3.57
CA PRO A 153 -8.70 18.17 -2.10
C PRO A 153 -10.12 18.19 -1.50
N ASN A 154 -11.07 18.82 -2.20
CA ASN A 154 -12.48 18.93 -1.79
C ASN A 154 -13.20 17.57 -1.67
N ILE A 155 -12.66 16.49 -2.22
CA ILE A 155 -13.23 15.14 -2.08
C ILE A 155 -12.92 14.56 -0.69
N LEU A 156 -11.76 14.90 -0.13
CA LEU A 156 -11.21 14.26 1.07
C LEU A 156 -11.30 15.17 2.30
N PHE A 157 -11.27 16.50 2.13
CA PHE A 157 -11.18 17.46 3.22
C PHE A 157 -12.35 18.45 3.22
N ASN A 158 -12.82 18.80 4.42
CA ASN A 158 -13.86 19.81 4.63
C ASN A 158 -13.33 21.24 4.39
N CYS A 159 -14.20 22.18 3.97
CA CYS A 159 -13.83 23.59 3.73
C CYS A 159 -13.11 24.25 4.91
N GLN A 160 -13.47 23.92 6.16
CA GLN A 160 -12.75 24.41 7.35
C GLN A 160 -11.28 23.95 7.38
N GLN A 161 -11.01 22.69 7.03
CA GLN A 161 -9.66 22.15 6.99
C GLN A 161 -8.85 22.78 5.86
N LEU A 162 -9.49 23.00 4.70
CA LEU A 162 -8.90 23.67 3.54
C LEU A 162 -8.48 25.10 3.87
N ILE A 163 -9.37 25.90 4.46
CA ILE A 163 -9.08 27.29 4.86
C ILE A 163 -7.92 27.33 5.84
N ASN A 164 -7.85 26.39 6.79
CA ASN A 164 -6.77 26.35 7.76
C ASN A 164 -5.40 26.02 7.14
N HIS A 165 -5.37 25.30 6.01
CA HIS A 165 -4.12 24.84 5.39
C HIS A 165 -3.69 25.71 4.20
N TRP A 166 -4.63 26.11 3.35
CA TRP A 166 -4.42 26.87 2.12
C TRP A 166 -4.91 28.32 2.19
N GLY A 167 -5.78 28.66 3.14
CA GLY A 167 -6.35 30.01 3.29
C GLY A 167 -7.65 30.25 2.51
N ASP A 168 -8.05 29.29 1.67
CA ASP A 168 -9.30 29.26 0.91
C ASP A 168 -9.90 27.84 0.90
N CYS A 169 -11.10 27.68 0.35
CA CYS A 169 -11.72 26.37 0.13
C CYS A 169 -12.34 26.23 -1.26
N VAL A 170 -11.74 26.93 -2.23
CA VAL A 170 -12.13 26.85 -3.64
C VAL A 170 -11.27 25.81 -4.33
#